data_AF-A0AAN7JII3-F1
#
_entry.id   AF-A0AAN7JII3-F1
#
_cell.length_a   1.000
_cell.length_b   1.000
_cell.length_c   1.000
_cell.angle_alpha   90.00
_cell.angle_beta   90.00
_cell.angle_gamma   90.00
#
_symmetry.space_group_name_H-M   'P 1'
#
loop_
_entity.id
_entity.type
_entity.pdbx_description
1 polymer ?
#
loop_
_entity_poly.entity_id
_entity_poly.type
_entity_poly.pdbx_seq_one_letter_code
_entity_poly.pdbx_strand_id
1 'polypeptide(L)'
;MNYLIVLRWRRELFIWILCRRNVQRIICSSRLPLTSLETQRLLSEPAPGISASPSEDNMRYFNVMILGPTQSPYEGGVFKLELFLPEEYPMAAPKVRFLTKIYHPNIDKLGRICLDILKDKWSPALQIRTVLLSIQALLSAPNPDDPLSENIAKH
;
A
#
# COMPACT_ATOMS: atom_id res chain seq x y z
N MET A 1 -39.20 -21.15 11.97
CA MET A 1 -38.32 -20.85 10.82
C MET A 1 -37.81 -19.41 10.91
N ASN A 2 -36.67 -19.29 11.61
CA ASN A 2 -35.59 -18.29 11.57
C ASN A 2 -35.80 -16.91 10.93
N TYR A 3 -36.13 -15.92 11.76
CA TYR A 3 -35.72 -14.52 11.59
C TYR A 3 -34.70 -14.18 12.69
N LEU A 4 -33.45 -14.62 12.50
CA LEU A 4 -32.37 -14.42 13.49
C LEU A 4 -31.00 -14.36 12.78
N ILE A 5 -30.87 -13.53 11.73
CA ILE A 5 -29.59 -13.36 10.99
C ILE A 5 -29.25 -11.88 10.64
N VAL A 6 -29.99 -10.87 11.10
CA VAL A 6 -29.69 -9.45 10.76
C VAL A 6 -29.29 -8.60 11.98
N LEU A 7 -28.57 -9.18 12.95
CA LEU A 7 -28.03 -8.45 14.10
C LEU A 7 -26.60 -8.89 14.46
N ARG A 8 -25.74 -9.05 13.45
CA ARG A 8 -24.29 -9.22 13.66
C ARG A 8 -23.41 -8.49 12.64
N TRP A 9 -23.86 -7.30 12.20
CA TRP A 9 -23.09 -6.41 11.32
C TRP A 9 -23.31 -4.91 11.67
N ARG A 10 -23.29 -4.57 12.95
CA ARG A 10 -23.47 -3.18 13.44
C ARG A 10 -22.49 -2.76 14.54
N ARG A 11 -21.22 -3.19 14.43
CA ARG A 11 -20.12 -2.61 15.24
C ARG A 11 -18.86 -2.21 14.45
N GLU A 12 -18.72 -2.59 13.19
CA GLU A 12 -17.54 -2.24 12.36
C GLU A 12 -17.71 -0.94 11.53
N LEU A 13 -18.91 -0.35 11.49
CA LEU A 13 -19.18 0.87 10.72
C LEU A 13 -18.89 2.18 11.48
N PHE A 14 -18.63 2.12 12.79
CA PHE A 14 -18.42 3.33 13.60
C PHE A 14 -16.97 3.81 13.62
N ILE A 15 -16.00 2.97 13.28
CA ILE A 15 -14.59 3.37 13.11
C ILE A 15 -14.39 4.06 11.75
N TRP A 16 -15.16 3.68 10.74
CA TRP A 16 -15.13 4.30 9.41
C TRP A 16 -15.72 5.72 9.33
N ILE A 17 -16.71 6.04 10.17
CA ILE A 17 -17.37 7.36 10.16
C ILE A 17 -16.58 8.41 10.95
N LEU A 18 -15.85 8.02 12.00
CA LEU A 18 -15.04 8.94 12.79
C LEU A 18 -13.72 9.31 12.11
N CYS A 19 -13.14 8.45 11.27
CA CYS A 19 -11.98 8.79 10.44
C CYS A 19 -12.33 9.80 9.32
N ARG A 20 -13.61 9.93 8.95
CA ARG A 20 -14.07 10.89 7.92
C ARG A 20 -14.27 12.33 8.41
N ARG A 21 -14.44 12.57 9.72
CA ARG A 21 -14.80 13.91 10.23
C ARG A 21 -13.61 14.87 10.42
N ASN A 22 -12.37 14.38 10.40
CA ASN A 22 -11.19 15.22 10.62
C ASN A 22 -10.39 15.58 9.35
N VAL A 23 -10.81 15.12 8.16
CA VAL A 23 -10.05 15.35 6.91
C VAL A 23 -10.70 16.41 5.99
N GLN A 24 -11.92 16.88 6.28
CA GLN A 24 -12.65 17.79 5.38
C GLN A 24 -12.43 19.30 5.61
N ARG A 25 -11.47 19.72 6.44
CA ARG A 25 -11.30 21.14 6.81
C ARG A 25 -10.16 21.90 6.14
N ILE A 26 -9.50 21.32 5.13
CA ILE A 26 -8.45 22.00 4.36
C ILE A 26 -8.77 21.91 2.87
N ILE A 27 -9.78 22.64 2.41
CA ILE A 27 -9.94 22.93 0.98
C ILE A 27 -10.20 24.43 0.86
N CYS A 28 -9.10 25.20 0.75
CA CYS A 28 -9.16 26.63 0.43
C CYS A 28 -8.04 27.01 -0.56
N SER A 29 -8.43 27.24 -1.81
CA SER A 29 -7.92 28.26 -2.75
C SER A 29 -6.40 28.42 -3.01
N SER A 30 -5.61 27.35 -3.07
CA SER A 30 -4.24 27.41 -3.60
C SER A 30 -3.86 26.11 -4.33
N ARG A 31 -2.91 26.19 -5.27
CA ARG A 31 -2.40 25.04 -6.03
C ARG A 31 -1.78 24.06 -5.03
N LEU A 32 -2.54 23.03 -4.65
CA LEU A 32 -2.12 22.05 -3.66
C LEU A 32 -0.83 21.35 -4.12
N PRO A 33 0.19 21.18 -3.25
CA PRO A 33 1.39 20.45 -3.61
C PRO A 33 1.00 19.03 -4.05
N LEU A 34 1.68 18.49 -5.06
CA LEU A 34 1.33 17.20 -5.67
C LEU A 34 1.17 16.08 -4.63
N THR A 35 1.97 16.11 -3.56
CA THR A 35 1.89 15.21 -2.41
C THR A 35 0.52 15.23 -1.73
N SER A 36 -0.08 16.41 -1.54
CA SER A 36 -1.41 16.56 -0.95
C SER A 36 -2.54 16.11 -1.89
N LEU A 37 -2.37 16.27 -3.20
CA LEU A 37 -3.30 15.73 -4.19
C LEU A 37 -3.27 14.20 -4.22
N GLU A 38 -2.08 13.61 -4.14
CA GLU A 38 -1.92 12.16 -4.14
C GLU A 38 -2.48 11.54 -2.86
N THR A 39 -2.26 12.17 -1.70
CA THR A 39 -2.94 11.81 -0.45
C THR A 39 -4.45 11.83 -0.61
N GLN A 40 -5.01 12.88 -1.20
CA GLN A 40 -6.45 12.99 -1.41
C GLN A 40 -6.98 11.85 -2.30
N ARG A 41 -6.25 11.49 -3.36
CA ARG A 41 -6.61 10.40 -4.27
C ARG A 41 -6.59 9.02 -3.61
N LEU A 42 -5.54 8.74 -2.82
CA LEU A 42 -5.44 7.49 -2.05
C LEU A 42 -6.58 7.37 -1.04
N LEU A 43 -7.01 8.47 -0.44
CA LEU A 43 -8.13 8.50 0.51
C LEU A 43 -9.51 8.44 -0.17
N SER A 44 -9.65 9.00 -1.37
CA SER A 44 -10.94 8.99 -2.10
C SER A 44 -11.27 7.64 -2.71
N GLU A 45 -10.26 6.86 -3.09
CA GLU A 45 -10.41 5.58 -3.79
C GLU A 45 -9.66 4.43 -3.09
N PRO A 46 -10.18 3.94 -1.96
CA PRO A 46 -9.55 2.83 -1.25
C PRO A 46 -9.55 1.57 -2.12
N ALA A 47 -8.37 0.98 -2.31
CA ALA A 47 -8.24 -0.31 -2.98
C ALA A 47 -8.60 -1.46 -2.01
N PRO A 48 -9.27 -2.54 -2.48
CA PRO A 48 -9.65 -3.66 -1.63
C PRO A 48 -8.44 -4.28 -0.91
N GLY A 49 -8.53 -4.34 0.42
CA GLY A 49 -7.44 -4.88 1.25
C GLY A 49 -6.17 -4.03 1.28
N ILE A 50 -6.22 -2.77 0.84
CA ILE A 50 -5.11 -1.83 0.93
C ILE A 50 -5.58 -0.57 1.66
N SER A 51 -4.82 -0.14 2.66
CA SER A 51 -5.03 1.13 3.33
C SER A 51 -3.72 1.91 3.37
N ALA A 52 -3.76 3.19 3.03
CA ALA A 52 -2.61 4.10 3.11
C ALA A 52 -3.02 5.36 3.88
N SER A 53 -2.23 5.74 4.88
CA SER A 53 -2.41 6.99 5.62
C SER A 53 -1.10 7.77 5.67
N PRO A 54 -1.12 9.10 5.49
CA PRO A 54 0.08 9.92 5.68
C PRO A 54 0.52 9.86 7.14
N SER A 55 1.82 9.98 7.37
CA SER A 55 2.39 10.15 8.72
C SER A 55 2.03 11.54 9.26
N GLU A 56 1.81 11.65 10.56
CA GLU A 56 1.49 12.92 11.23
C GLU A 56 2.69 13.90 11.18
N ASP A 57 3.91 13.36 11.28
CA ASP A 57 5.14 14.16 11.34
C ASP A 57 5.62 14.63 9.96
N ASN A 58 5.33 13.86 8.91
CA ASN A 58 5.85 14.14 7.58
C ASN A 58 4.92 13.61 6.48
N MET A 59 4.29 14.53 5.76
CA MET A 59 3.35 14.26 4.67
C MET A 59 3.99 13.56 3.45
N ARG A 60 5.31 13.38 3.42
CA ARG A 60 6.01 12.55 2.41
C ARG A 60 6.10 11.08 2.80
N TYR A 61 5.86 10.74 4.08
CA TYR A 61 5.82 9.37 4.56
C TYR A 61 4.37 8.89 4.68
N PHE A 62 4.16 7.64 4.31
CA PHE A 62 2.86 6.98 4.36
C PHE A 62 3.01 5.63 5.03
N ASN A 63 2.12 5.38 5.98
CA ASN A 63 1.91 4.07 6.57
C ASN A 63 0.93 3.31 5.69
N VAL A 64 1.37 2.20 5.12
CA VAL A 64 0.57 1.37 4.23
C VAL A 64 0.34 0.01 4.88
N MET A 65 -0.87 -0.51 4.77
CA MET A 65 -1.19 -1.89 5.12
C MET A 65 -1.79 -2.58 3.90
N ILE A 66 -1.29 -3.78 3.62
CA ILE A 66 -1.78 -4.65 2.55
C ILE A 66 -2.22 -5.97 3.19
N LEU A 67 -3.47 -6.35 2.94
CA LEU A 67 -3.97 -7.68 3.24
C LEU A 67 -3.41 -8.67 2.24
N GLY A 68 -2.92 -9.79 2.75
CA GLY A 68 -2.47 -10.91 1.95
C GLY A 68 -3.58 -11.39 1.02
N PRO A 69 -3.32 -11.52 -0.29
CA PRO A 69 -4.32 -11.96 -1.24
C PRO A 69 -4.88 -13.35 -0.91
N THR A 70 -6.15 -13.57 -1.20
CA THR A 70 -6.75 -14.91 -1.14
C THR A 70 -6.09 -15.82 -2.16
N GLN A 71 -6.02 -17.12 -1.85
CA GLN A 71 -5.39 -18.15 -2.68
C GLN A 71 -3.88 -17.94 -2.87
N SER A 72 -3.24 -17.16 -1.99
CA SER A 72 -1.79 -17.02 -1.90
C SER A 72 -1.28 -17.61 -0.58
N PRO A 73 0.03 -17.93 -0.47
CA PRO A 73 0.64 -18.35 0.80
C PRO A 73 0.51 -17.31 1.93
N TYR A 74 0.12 -16.08 1.58
CA TYR A 74 0.01 -14.95 2.48
C TYR A 74 -1.43 -14.66 2.92
N GLU A 75 -2.40 -15.47 2.48
CA GLU A 75 -3.82 -15.29 2.80
C GLU A 75 -4.05 -15.13 4.32
N GLY A 76 -4.88 -14.15 4.69
CA GLY A 76 -5.15 -13.80 6.09
C GLY A 76 -4.04 -13.00 6.78
N GLY A 77 -2.89 -12.81 6.14
CA GLY A 77 -1.80 -11.97 6.62
C GLY A 77 -2.09 -10.48 6.49
N VAL A 78 -1.49 -9.68 7.37
CA VAL A 78 -1.51 -8.20 7.29
C VAL A 78 -0.07 -7.70 7.23
N PHE A 79 0.30 -7.12 6.09
CA PHE A 79 1.65 -6.64 5.84
C PHE A 79 1.70 -5.13 5.99
N LYS A 80 2.55 -4.66 6.89
CA LYS A 80 2.84 -3.23 7.06
C LYS A 80 3.97 -2.85 6.13
N LEU A 81 3.76 -1.78 5.38
CA LEU A 81 4.73 -1.20 4.48
C LEU A 81 4.91 0.28 4.82
N GLU A 82 6.11 0.79 4.58
CA GLU A 82 6.39 2.21 4.57
C GLU A 82 6.54 2.66 3.12
N LEU A 83 5.88 3.77 2.78
CA LEU A 83 6.06 4.45 1.51
C LEU A 83 6.59 5.85 1.76
N PHE A 84 7.61 6.25 0.99
CA PHE A 84 8.24 7.55 1.06
C PHE A 84 8.28 8.21 -0.32
N LEU A 85 7.86 9.48 -0.37
CA LEU A 85 7.95 10.34 -1.55
C LEU A 85 9.25 11.15 -1.49
N PRO A 86 10.22 10.90 -2.39
CA PRO A 86 11.43 11.72 -2.46
C PRO A 86 11.12 13.14 -2.94
N GLU A 87 12.09 14.05 -2.82
CA GLU A 87 11.90 15.45 -3.23
C GLU A 87 11.72 15.61 -4.74
N GLU A 88 12.29 14.67 -5.50
CA GLU A 88 12.19 14.59 -6.95
C GLU A 88 10.87 13.93 -7.42
N TYR A 89 9.99 13.50 -6.52
CA TYR A 89 8.68 12.95 -6.90
C TYR A 89 7.84 14.03 -7.61
N PRO A 90 7.23 13.73 -8.78
CA PRO A 90 6.98 12.40 -9.37
C PRO A 90 8.00 11.97 -10.43
N MET A 91 9.07 12.74 -10.66
CA MET A 91 10.13 12.39 -11.62
C MET A 91 10.95 11.18 -11.15
N ALA A 92 11.13 11.05 -9.84
CA ALA A 92 11.63 9.83 -9.21
C ALA A 92 10.49 8.97 -8.64
N ALA A 93 10.69 7.65 -8.66
CA ALA A 93 9.75 6.69 -8.09
C ALA A 93 9.59 6.84 -6.57
N PRO A 94 8.41 6.52 -6.01
CA PRO A 94 8.25 6.40 -4.58
C PRO A 94 9.10 5.25 -4.04
N LYS A 95 9.67 5.41 -2.85
CA LYS A 95 10.38 4.33 -2.17
C LYS A 95 9.40 3.55 -1.33
N VAL A 96 9.31 2.24 -1.54
CA VAL A 96 8.40 1.37 -0.78
C VAL A 96 9.18 0.20 -0.17
N ARG A 97 8.93 -0.08 1.11
CA ARG A 97 9.53 -1.23 1.80
C ARG A 97 8.55 -1.92 2.74
N PHE A 98 8.72 -3.22 2.92
CA PHE A 98 8.03 -3.99 3.93
C PHE A 98 8.63 -3.73 5.31
N LEU A 99 7.78 -3.38 6.27
CA LEU A 99 8.10 -3.35 7.70
C LEU A 99 7.84 -4.71 8.35
N THR A 100 6.77 -5.39 7.92
CA THR A 100 6.51 -6.77 8.32
C THR A 100 7.50 -7.69 7.61
N LYS A 101 8.24 -8.50 8.38
CA LYS A 101 9.11 -9.54 7.82
C LYS A 101 8.27 -10.52 7.01
N ILE A 102 8.65 -10.72 5.75
CA ILE A 102 7.99 -11.63 4.82
C ILE A 102 9.06 -12.45 4.09
N TYR A 103 8.77 -13.72 3.88
CA TYR A 103 9.57 -14.56 3.01
C TYR A 103 8.93 -14.57 1.63
N HIS A 104 9.54 -13.93 0.65
CA HIS A 104 9.00 -13.79 -0.71
C HIS A 104 10.15 -13.73 -1.73
N PRO A 105 10.06 -14.39 -2.90
CA PRO A 105 11.14 -14.44 -3.88
C PRO A 105 11.62 -13.08 -4.38
N ASN A 106 10.75 -12.08 -4.43
CA ASN A 106 11.07 -10.72 -4.88
C ASN A 106 11.17 -9.69 -3.73
N ILE A 107 11.24 -10.12 -2.46
CA ILE A 107 11.40 -9.23 -1.30
C ILE A 107 12.60 -9.69 -0.47
N ASP A 108 13.53 -8.78 -0.21
CA ASP A 108 14.73 -9.12 0.55
C ASP A 108 14.52 -9.11 2.08
N LYS A 109 15.55 -9.53 2.83
CA LYS A 109 15.52 -9.56 4.31
C LYS A 109 15.34 -8.17 4.97
N LEU A 110 15.59 -7.09 4.23
CA LEU A 110 15.42 -5.71 4.67
C LEU A 110 14.05 -5.14 4.26
N GLY A 111 13.22 -5.93 3.58
CA GLY A 111 11.90 -5.53 3.10
C GLY A 111 11.92 -4.72 1.79
N ARG A 112 13.07 -4.65 1.09
CA ARG A 112 13.17 -4.00 -0.22
C ARG A 112 12.48 -4.87 -1.27
N ILE A 113 11.66 -4.24 -2.10
CA ILE A 113 10.85 -4.89 -3.12
C ILE A 113 11.58 -4.81 -4.46
N CYS A 114 11.68 -5.93 -5.17
CA CYS A 114 12.13 -5.95 -6.55
C CYS A 114 10.93 -5.88 -7.49
N LEU A 115 10.63 -4.68 -7.95
CA LEU A 115 9.55 -4.41 -8.88
C LEU A 115 10.02 -3.36 -9.89
N ASP A 116 9.88 -3.66 -11.18
CA ASP A 116 10.35 -2.84 -12.31
C ASP A 116 9.73 -1.44 -12.34
N ILE A 117 8.44 -1.31 -11.99
CA ILE A 117 7.77 -0.01 -11.89
C ILE A 117 8.30 0.88 -10.76
N LEU A 118 9.09 0.33 -9.82
CA LEU A 118 9.80 1.11 -8.78
C LEU A 118 11.23 1.47 -9.21
N LYS A 119 11.67 1.05 -10.40
CA LYS A 119 13.02 1.22 -10.94
C LYS A 119 12.96 1.87 -12.32
N ASP A 120 13.25 1.10 -13.37
CA ASP A 120 13.45 1.52 -14.75
C ASP A 120 12.13 1.75 -15.50
N LYS A 121 11.04 1.11 -15.08
CA LYS A 121 9.71 1.29 -15.68
C LYS A 121 8.84 2.30 -14.94
N TRP A 122 9.41 3.07 -14.01
CA TRP A 122 8.69 4.17 -13.38
C TRP A 122 8.33 5.25 -14.42
N SER A 123 7.11 5.76 -14.31
CA SER A 123 6.67 6.93 -15.07
C SER A 123 5.92 7.87 -14.12
N PRO A 124 6.13 9.20 -14.21
CA PRO A 124 5.37 10.18 -13.43
C PRO A 124 3.86 10.14 -13.64
N ALA A 125 3.39 9.45 -14.69
CA ALA A 125 1.98 9.19 -14.95
C ALA A 125 1.40 8.03 -14.12
N LEU A 126 2.25 7.19 -13.53
CA LEU A 126 1.83 6.12 -12.64
C LEU A 126 1.36 6.69 -11.30
N GLN A 127 0.24 6.20 -10.83
CA GLN A 127 -0.33 6.57 -9.53
C GLN A 127 0.21 5.65 -8.43
N ILE A 128 0.30 6.17 -7.20
CA ILE A 128 0.70 5.35 -6.04
C ILE A 128 -0.27 4.17 -5.87
N ARG A 129 -1.55 4.38 -6.14
CA ARG A 129 -2.56 3.31 -6.13
C ARG A 129 -2.17 2.13 -7.01
N THR A 130 -1.71 2.40 -8.23
CA THR A 130 -1.26 1.36 -9.17
C THR A 130 -0.04 0.63 -8.62
N VAL A 131 0.91 1.35 -8.02
CA VAL A 131 2.08 0.75 -7.36
C VAL A 131 1.65 -0.21 -6.25
N LEU A 132 0.74 0.21 -5.37
CA LEU A 132 0.27 -0.63 -4.25
C LEU A 132 -0.50 -1.87 -4.74
N LEU A 133 -1.30 -1.74 -5.80
CA LEU A 133 -1.98 -2.86 -6.43
C LEU A 133 -0.99 -3.84 -7.07
N SER A 134 0.06 -3.35 -7.73
CA SER A 134 1.11 -4.19 -8.29
C SER A 134 1.87 -4.95 -7.19
N ILE A 135 2.12 -4.33 -6.03
CA ILE A 135 2.71 -5.02 -4.88
C ILE A 135 1.77 -6.10 -4.33
N GLN A 136 0.46 -5.82 -4.22
CA GLN A 136 -0.51 -6.83 -3.80
C GLN A 136 -0.59 -7.99 -4.79
N ALA A 137 -0.54 -7.71 -6.10
CA ALA A 137 -0.51 -8.73 -7.15
C ALA A 137 0.77 -9.57 -7.11
N LEU A 138 1.92 -8.95 -6.81
CA LEU A 138 3.21 -9.64 -6.65
C LEU A 138 3.15 -10.71 -5.55
N LEU A 139 2.41 -10.46 -4.47
CA LEU A 139 2.20 -11.45 -3.40
C LEU A 139 1.39 -12.66 -3.88
N SER A 140 0.48 -12.50 -4.84
CA SER A 140 -0.28 -13.62 -5.42
C SER A 140 0.54 -14.42 -6.43
N ALA A 141 1.30 -13.72 -7.28
CA ALA A 141 2.06 -14.28 -8.37
C ALA A 141 3.48 -13.71 -8.35
N PRO A 142 4.45 -14.43 -7.76
CA PRO A 142 5.85 -14.03 -7.77
C PRO A 142 6.34 -13.84 -9.20
N ASN A 143 7.16 -12.82 -9.44
CA ASN A 143 7.77 -12.61 -10.75
C ASN A 143 8.91 -13.63 -10.94
N PRO A 144 8.82 -14.55 -11.92
CA PRO A 144 9.83 -15.59 -12.14
C PRO A 144 11.14 -15.06 -12.74
N ASP A 145 11.13 -13.86 -13.34
CA ASP A 145 12.30 -13.30 -14.05
C ASP A 145 13.34 -12.63 -13.13
N ASP A 146 13.06 -12.54 -11.82
CA ASP A 146 14.00 -11.95 -10.84
C ASP A 146 13.90 -12.65 -9.47
N PRO A 147 14.29 -13.94 -9.37
CA PRO A 147 14.38 -14.60 -8.08
C PRO A 147 15.55 -13.99 -7.30
N LEU A 148 15.24 -13.12 -6.33
CA LEU A 148 16.24 -12.66 -5.34
C LEU A 148 16.78 -13.81 -4.47
N SER A 149 16.25 -15.03 -4.64
CA SER A 149 16.60 -16.24 -3.94
C SER A 149 17.45 -17.21 -4.79
N GLU A 150 18.64 -16.79 -5.24
CA GLU A 150 19.67 -17.73 -5.72
C GLU A 150 20.48 -18.38 -4.57
N ASN A 151 20.32 -17.94 -3.31
CA ASN A 151 21.15 -18.40 -2.19
C ASN A 151 20.48 -19.39 -1.20
N ILE A 152 19.55 -20.23 -1.67
CA ILE A 152 18.93 -21.26 -0.81
C ILE A 152 19.48 -22.68 -1.11
N ALA A 153 20.28 -22.85 -2.16
CA ALA A 153 20.94 -24.12 -2.47
C ALA A 153 22.46 -23.99 -2.29
N LYS A 154 22.94 -24.02 -1.03
CA LYS A 154 24.26 -24.50 -0.56
C LYS A 154 24.54 -23.97 0.86
N HIS A 155 24.05 -24.65 1.89
CA HIS A 155 24.86 -25.35 2.90
C HIS A 155 23.93 -26.01 3.93
#